data_AF-A0A366EFN1-F1
#
_entry.id   AF-A0A366EFN1-F1
#
_cell.length_a   1.000
_cell.length_b   1.000
_cell.length_c   1.000
_cell.angle_alpha   90.00
_cell.angle_beta   90.00
_cell.angle_gamma   90.00
#
_symmetry.space_group_name_H-M   'P 1'
#
loop_
_entity.id
_entity.type
_entity.pdbx_description
1 polymer ?
#
loop_
_entity_poly.entity_id
_entity_poly.type
_entity_poly.pdbx_seq_one_letter_code
_entity_poly.pdbx_strand_id
1 'polypeptide(L)' 'MKHESINPKYARDEITEVFIDGLQRDLSPEEERLISGWTQTFNKDERATIINLLKELLNKHKRHD' A
#
# COMPACT_ATOMS: atom_id res chain seq x y z
N MET A 1 -14.26 -25.82 -2.56
CA MET A 1 -13.45 -24.62 -2.22
C MET A 1 -14.39 -23.61 -1.59
N LYS A 2 -14.18 -23.25 -0.33
CA LYS A 2 -15.00 -22.25 0.35
C LYS A 2 -14.60 -20.88 -0.22
N HIS A 3 -15.54 -20.17 -0.82
CA HIS A 3 -15.34 -18.77 -1.16
C HIS A 3 -15.27 -17.99 0.15
N GLU A 4 -14.06 -17.68 0.60
CA GLU A 4 -13.86 -16.69 1.65
C GLU A 4 -14.24 -15.34 1.05
N SER A 5 -15.45 -14.90 1.37
CA SER A 5 -15.91 -13.54 1.15
C SER A 5 -14.97 -12.60 1.90
N ILE A 6 -14.04 -11.97 1.16
CA ILE A 6 -13.23 -10.86 1.63
C ILE A 6 -14.20 -9.83 2.19
N ASN A 7 -14.21 -9.67 3.50
CA ASN A 7 -15.04 -8.66 4.14
C ASN A 7 -14.47 -7.29 3.73
N PRO A 8 -15.20 -6.47 2.95
CA PRO A 8 -14.68 -5.21 2.42
C PRO A 8 -14.29 -4.21 3.52
N LYS A 9 -14.70 -4.47 4.76
CA LYS A 9 -14.30 -3.73 5.96
C LYS A 9 -12.83 -3.95 6.38
N TYR A 10 -12.15 -4.94 5.80
CA TYR A 10 -10.76 -5.32 6.09
C TYR A 10 -9.89 -5.36 4.82
N ALA A 11 -10.39 -4.87 3.68
CA ALA A 11 -9.54 -4.66 2.51
C ALA A 11 -8.58 -3.51 2.82
N ARG A 12 -7.39 -3.83 3.33
CA ARG A 12 -6.34 -2.86 3.61
C ARG A 12 -5.92 -2.22 2.28
N ASP A 13 -5.73 -0.91 2.30
CA ASP A 13 -5.40 -0.15 1.10
C ASP A 13 -4.08 -0.66 0.47
N GLU A 14 -4.10 -0.91 -0.84
CA GLU A 14 -2.94 -1.47 -1.55
C GLU A 14 -1.69 -0.59 -1.45
N ILE A 15 -1.85 0.74 -1.35
CA ILE A 15 -0.72 1.66 -1.18
C ILE A 15 -0.17 1.53 0.25
N THR A 16 -1.04 1.42 1.25
CA THR A 16 -0.64 1.17 2.65
C THR A 16 0.19 -0.12 2.80
N GLU A 17 -0.20 -1.20 2.14
CA GLU A 17 0.57 -2.47 2.15
C GLU A 17 1.99 -2.29 1.58
N VAL A 18 2.15 -1.51 0.50
CA VAL A 18 3.47 -1.22 -0.06
C VAL A 18 4.36 -0.47 0.93
N PHE A 19 3.80 0.41 1.76
CA PHE A 19 4.55 1.08 2.82
C PHE A 19 4.98 0.14 3.93
N ILE A 20 4.09 -0.76 4.40
CA ILE A 20 4.41 -1.75 5.43
C ILE A 20 5.54 -2.66 4.96
N ASP A 21 5.42 -3.20 3.75
CA ASP A 21 6.43 -4.05 3.12
C ASP A 21 7.77 -3.33 2.92
N GLY A 22 7.70 -2.07 2.50
CA GLY A 22 8.87 -1.25 2.21
C GLY A 22 9.63 -0.80 3.44
N LEU A 23 8.91 -0.41 4.50
CA LEU A 23 9.48 0.03 5.77
C LEU A 23 9.85 -1.13 6.70
N GLN A 24 9.38 -2.34 6.40
CA GLN A 24 9.54 -3.55 7.22
C GLN A 24 9.05 -3.37 8.66
N ARG A 25 7.99 -2.57 8.83
CA ARG A 25 7.33 -2.33 10.12
C ARG A 25 5.86 -2.01 9.91
N ASP A 26 5.06 -2.20 10.96
CA ASP A 26 3.71 -1.69 10.98
C ASP A 26 3.68 -0.15 10.97
N LEU A 27 2.58 0.37 10.44
CA LEU A 27 2.27 1.79 10.44
C LEU A 27 1.48 2.14 11.70
N SER A 28 1.78 3.30 12.28
CA SER A 28 0.95 3.87 13.32
C SER A 28 -0.41 4.28 12.76
N PRO A 29 -1.46 4.40 13.61
CA PRO A 29 -2.78 4.84 13.16
C PRO A 29 -2.79 6.22 12.49
N GLU A 30 -1.85 7.09 12.85
CA GLU A 30 -1.68 8.41 12.22
C GLU A 30 -1.13 8.27 10.79
N GLU A 31 -0.12 7.43 10.59
CA GLU A 31 0.45 7.14 9.27
C GLU A 31 -0.58 6.49 8.35
N GLU A 32 -1.36 5.52 8.84
CA GLU A 32 -2.44 4.91 8.06
C GLU A 32 -3.50 5.93 7.64
N ARG A 33 -3.87 6.88 8.53
CA ARG A 33 -4.80 7.97 8.21
C ARG A 33 -4.23 8.94 7.19
N LEU A 34 -2.95 9.28 7.29
CA LEU A 34 -2.28 10.17 6.33
C LEU A 34 -2.24 9.55 4.95
N ILE A 35 -1.84 8.28 4.83
CA ILE A 35 -1.81 7.55 3.56
C ILE A 35 -3.22 7.46 2.99
N SER A 36 -4.21 7.05 3.80
CA SER A 36 -5.60 6.95 3.34
C SER A 36 -6.14 8.30 2.88
N GLY A 37 -5.86 9.38 3.61
CA GLY A 37 -6.28 10.73 3.26
C GLY A 37 -5.61 11.27 1.99
N TRP A 38 -4.36 10.89 1.74
CA TRP A 38 -3.63 11.22 0.53
C TRP A 38 -4.15 10.46 -0.70
N THR A 39 -4.47 9.18 -0.56
CA THR A 39 -4.81 8.29 -1.69
C THR A 39 -6.31 8.14 -1.93
N GLN A 40 -7.17 8.74 -1.09
CA GLN A 40 -8.63 8.62 -1.20
C GLN A 40 -9.21 9.14 -2.52
N THR A 41 -8.56 10.14 -3.14
CA THR A 41 -9.03 10.75 -4.39
C THR A 41 -8.50 10.05 -5.64
N PHE A 42 -7.61 9.08 -5.47
CA PHE A 42 -6.96 8.44 -6.60
C PHE A 42 -7.92 7.46 -7.28
N ASN A 43 -8.03 7.59 -8.60
CA ASN A 43 -8.67 6.58 -9.42
C ASN A 43 -7.78 5.33 -9.56
N LYS A 44 -8.32 4.30 -10.21
CA LYS A 44 -7.64 3.00 -10.36
C LYS A 44 -6.28 3.11 -11.06
N ASP A 45 -6.17 3.95 -12.09
CA ASP A 45 -4.95 4.07 -12.89
C ASP A 45 -3.88 4.87 -12.13
N GLU A 46 -4.29 5.92 -11.41
CA GLU A 46 -3.42 6.68 -10.51
C GLU A 46 -2.87 5.79 -9.39
N ARG A 47 -3.71 4.96 -8.77
CA ARG A 47 -3.30 3.98 -7.75
C ARG A 47 -2.27 3.01 -8.29
N ALA A 48 -2.54 2.39 -9.44
CA ALA A 48 -1.61 1.45 -10.07
C ALA A 48 -0.26 2.12 -10.40
N THR A 49 -0.29 3.36 -10.89
CA THR A 49 0.91 4.14 -11.20
C THR A 49 1.75 4.40 -9.95
N ILE A 50 1.14 4.87 -8.87
CA ILE A 50 1.84 5.16 -7.61
C ILE A 50 2.41 3.88 -6.98
N ILE A 51 1.66 2.79 -6.97
CA ILE A 51 2.13 1.49 -6.47
C ILE A 51 3.39 1.04 -7.22
N ASN A 52 3.40 1.17 -8.55
CA ASN A 52 4.56 0.78 -9.36
C ASN A 52 5.79 1.65 -9.03
N LEU A 53 5.61 2.97 -8.94
CA LEU A 53 6.70 3.90 -8.59
C LEU A 53 7.29 3.57 -7.20
N LEU A 54 6.44 3.33 -6.20
CA LEU A 54 6.89 2.97 -4.86
C LEU A 54 7.65 1.63 -4.86
N LYS A 55 7.13 0.61 -5.55
CA LYS A 55 7.81 -0.69 -5.69
C LYS A 55 9.17 -0.57 -6.38
N GLU A 56 9.28 0.25 -7.42
CA GLU A 56 10.55 0.52 -8.09
C GLU A 56 11.58 1.18 -7.16
N LEU A 57 11.15 2.15 -6.35
CA LEU A 57 12.00 2.80 -5.35
C LEU A 57 12.51 1.79 -4.30
N LEU A 58 11.61 0.97 -3.75
CA LEU A 58 11.96 -0.07 -2.78
C LEU A 58 12.91 -1.11 -3.36
N ASN A 59 12.67 -1.54 -4.61
CA ASN A 59 13.54 -2.49 -5.30
C ASN A 59 14.92 -1.92 -5.61
N LYS A 60 15.03 -0.62 -5.89
CA LYS A 60 16.34 0.04 -6.02
C LYS A 60 17.09 0.02 -4.70
N HIS A 61 16.42 0.31 -3.58
CA HIS A 61 17.05 0.29 -2.26
C HIS A 61 17.63 -1.10 -1.90
N LYS A 62 16.88 -2.17 -2.20
CA LYS A 62 17.32 -3.56 -1.98
C LYS A 62 18.49 -4.03 -2.85
N ARG A 63 18.81 -3.33 -3.95
CA ARG A 63 19.90 -3.73 -4.88
C ARG A 63 21.26 -3.17 -4.48
N HIS A 64 21.32 -2.32 -3.46
CA HIS A 64 22.55 -1.63 -3.03
C HIS A 64 23.19 -2.21 -1.76
N ASP A 65 22.72 -3.36 -1.27
CA ASP A 65 23.38 -4.19 -0.25
C ASP A 65 24.02 -5.44 -0.88
#